data_AF-A0A3D8MZQ2-F1
#
_entry.id   AF-A0A3D8MZQ2-F1
#
_cell.length_a   1.000
_cell.length_b   1.000
_cell.length_c   1.000
_cell.angle_alpha   90.00
_cell.angle_beta   90.00
_cell.angle_gamma   90.00
#
_symmetry.space_group_name_H-M   'P 1'
#
loop_
_entity.id
_entity.type
_entity.pdbx_description
1 polymer ?
#
loop_
_entity_poly.entity_id
_entity_poly.type
_entity_poly.pdbx_seq_one_letter_code
_entity_poly.pdbx_strand_id
1 'polypeptide(L)'
;MSKSRSDYDATQKLIRVYPTFDSPKTLVPREELSAMGVILQAGKDEEGREVEAIRYVFNSPESAVYNQQALSFMKFETYVDQGDGERPVDGEDPEFAIREDFGIDD
;
A
#
# COMPACT_ATOMS: atom_id res chain seq x y z
N MET A 1 -7.03 -12.06 12.05
CA MET A 1 -6.87 -10.74 11.42
C MET A 1 -6.99 -9.68 12.50
N SER A 2 -5.84 -9.29 13.07
CA SER A 2 -5.76 -8.15 13.99
C SER A 2 -6.06 -6.87 13.21
N LYS A 3 -6.84 -5.95 13.79
CA LYS A 3 -7.21 -4.68 13.12
C LYS A 3 -5.94 -3.90 12.77
N SER A 4 -5.78 -3.52 11.51
CA SER A 4 -4.73 -2.62 11.07
C SER A 4 -4.84 -1.30 11.84
N ARG A 5 -3.72 -0.79 12.34
CA ARG A 5 -3.65 0.57 12.91
C ARG A 5 -3.38 1.53 11.76
N SER A 6 -4.05 2.67 11.72
CA SER A 6 -3.75 3.74 10.74
C SER A 6 -3.35 5.04 11.46
N ASP A 7 -2.48 5.81 10.81
CA ASP A 7 -2.07 7.15 11.22
C ASP A 7 -2.18 8.10 10.02
N TYR A 8 -2.51 9.37 10.26
CA TYR A 8 -2.63 10.39 9.23
C TYR A 8 -1.55 11.46 9.41
N ASP A 9 -0.72 11.62 8.39
CA ASP A 9 0.29 12.66 8.32
C ASP A 9 -0.27 13.90 7.63
N ALA A 10 -0.61 14.93 8.40
CA ALA A 10 -1.15 16.17 7.86
C ALA A 10 -0.16 16.97 7.00
N THR A 11 1.14 16.75 7.17
CA THR A 11 2.17 17.48 6.42
C THR A 11 2.36 16.86 5.03
N GLN A 12 2.28 15.53 4.96
CA GLN A 12 2.41 14.77 3.71
C GLN A 12 1.05 14.43 3.07
N LYS A 13 -0.08 14.75 3.73
CA LYS A 13 -1.43 14.34 3.33
C LYS A 13 -1.50 12.84 3.04
N LEU A 14 -0.89 12.06 3.93
CA LEU A 14 -0.61 10.65 3.74
C LEU A 14 -1.30 9.85 4.83
N ILE A 15 -1.97 8.75 4.47
CA ILE A 15 -2.42 7.76 5.44
C ILE A 15 -1.38 6.65 5.50
N ARG A 16 -0.84 6.40 6.70
CA ARG A 16 -0.01 5.23 7.00
C ARG A 16 -0.90 4.14 7.57
N VAL A 17 -0.85 2.94 7.01
CA VAL A 17 -1.53 1.75 7.48
C VAL A 17 -0.48 0.77 7.97
N TYR A 18 -0.68 0.20 9.16
CA TYR A 18 0.21 -0.76 9.80
C TYR A 18 -0.53 -2.10 9.94
N PRO A 19 -0.53 -2.96 8.90
CA PRO A 19 -1.15 -4.26 8.96
C PRO A 19 -0.43 -5.14 9.98
N THR A 20 -1.21 -5.91 10.74
CA THR A 20 -0.65 -6.90 11.67
C THR A 20 -1.12 -8.29 11.25
N PHE A 21 -0.19 -9.11 10.76
CA PHE A 21 -0.48 -10.46 10.32
C PHE A 21 0.14 -11.50 11.26
N ASP A 22 -0.61 -12.58 11.48
CA ASP A 22 -0.13 -13.75 12.23
C ASP A 22 0.86 -14.59 11.38
N SER A 23 0.81 -14.45 10.06
CA SER A 23 1.72 -15.11 9.11
C SER A 23 2.22 -14.12 8.05
N PRO A 24 3.50 -14.17 7.66
CA PRO A 24 4.04 -13.27 6.63
C PRO A 24 3.37 -13.41 5.26
N LYS A 25 2.86 -14.60 4.92
CA LYS A 25 2.18 -14.88 3.65
C LYS A 25 0.68 -14.59 3.70
N THR A 26 0.33 -13.48 4.33
CA THR A 26 -1.07 -13.01 4.45
C THR A 26 -1.23 -11.78 3.59
N LEU A 27 -2.25 -11.79 2.73
CA LEU A 27 -2.60 -10.61 1.94
C LEU A 27 -3.41 -9.62 2.78
N VAL A 28 -3.22 -8.34 2.53
CA VAL A 28 -4.14 -7.30 2.98
C VAL A 28 -5.53 -7.66 2.43
N PRO A 29 -6.57 -7.72 3.28
CA PRO A 29 -7.89 -8.11 2.84
C PRO A 29 -8.44 -7.12 1.80
N ARG A 30 -9.10 -7.67 0.76
CA ARG A 30 -9.65 -6.89 -0.35
C ARG A 30 -10.59 -5.76 0.09
N GLU A 31 -11.35 -5.99 1.15
CA GLU A 31 -12.27 -4.98 1.71
C GLU A 31 -11.50 -3.74 2.20
N GLU A 32 -10.36 -3.94 2.87
CA GLU A 32 -9.49 -2.84 3.32
C GLU A 32 -8.87 -2.10 2.13
N LEU A 33 -8.33 -2.84 1.16
CA LEU A 33 -7.78 -2.25 -0.07
C LEU A 33 -8.83 -1.43 -0.83
N SER A 34 -10.07 -1.92 -0.89
CA SER A 34 -11.16 -1.23 -1.57
C SER A 34 -11.56 0.04 -0.83
N ALA A 35 -11.66 -0.01 0.51
CA ALA A 35 -11.98 1.16 1.32
C ALA A 35 -10.90 2.25 1.20
N MET A 36 -9.62 1.86 1.29
CA MET A 36 -8.50 2.78 1.10
C MET A 36 -8.45 3.33 -0.34
N GLY A 37 -8.80 2.51 -1.33
CA GLY A 37 -8.83 2.93 -2.73
C GLY A 37 -9.87 4.02 -2.99
N VAL A 38 -11.03 3.92 -2.33
CA VAL A 38 -12.07 4.96 -2.39
C VAL A 38 -11.57 6.26 -1.77
N ILE A 39 -10.87 6.21 -0.63
CA ILE A 39 -10.30 7.39 0.02
C ILE A 39 -9.26 8.07 -0.90
N LEU A 40 -8.33 7.30 -1.46
CA LEU A 40 -7.31 7.83 -2.36
C LEU A 40 -7.94 8.43 -3.63
N GLN A 41 -8.95 7.79 -4.19
CA GLN A 41 -9.65 8.30 -5.37
C GLN A 41 -10.46 9.58 -5.07
N ALA A 42 -11.07 9.66 -3.89
CA ALA A 42 -11.78 10.86 -3.44
C ALA A 42 -10.82 12.01 -3.10
N GLY A 43 -9.55 11.69 -2.82
CA GLY A 43 -8.52 12.63 -2.37
C GLY A 43 -8.81 13.17 -0.96
N LYS A 44 -9.74 12.54 -0.23
CA LYS A 44 -10.17 12.95 1.11
C LYS A 44 -10.61 11.76 1.94
N ASP A 45 -10.35 11.80 3.23
CA ASP A 45 -10.83 10.79 4.17
C ASP A 45 -12.24 11.10 4.72
N GLU A 46 -12.74 10.21 5.59
CA GLU A 46 -14.05 10.34 6.23
C GLU A 46 -14.18 11.59 7.12
N GLU A 47 -13.06 12.15 7.59
CA GLU A 47 -12.99 13.38 8.38
C GLU A 47 -12.86 14.63 7.50
N GLY A 48 -12.80 14.47 6.18
CA GLY A 48 -12.65 15.54 5.19
C GLY A 48 -11.23 16.08 5.03
N ARG A 49 -10.24 15.40 5.59
CA ARG A 49 -8.81 15.73 5.46
C ARG A 49 -8.32 15.32 4.08
N GLU A 50 -7.47 16.13 3.46
CA GLU A 50 -6.92 15.81 2.13
C GLU A 50 -5.97 14.61 2.20
N VAL A 51 -6.11 13.70 1.24
CA VAL A 51 -5.28 12.50 1.12
C VAL A 51 -4.71 12.44 -0.28
N GLU A 52 -3.39 12.55 -0.41
CA GLU A 52 -2.67 12.47 -1.67
C GLU A 52 -2.05 11.08 -1.89
N ALA A 53 -1.76 10.36 -0.81
CA ALA A 53 -1.17 9.03 -0.87
C ALA A 53 -1.65 8.13 0.28
N ILE A 54 -1.50 6.82 0.08
CA ILE A 54 -1.71 5.80 1.13
C ILE A 54 -0.49 4.90 1.13
N ARG A 55 0.08 4.69 2.31
CA ARG A 55 1.28 3.89 2.55
C ARG A 55 0.98 2.76 3.51
N TYR A 56 1.34 1.56 3.10
CA TYR A 56 1.32 0.36 3.92
C TYR A 56 2.71 0.10 4.49
N VAL A 57 2.84 0.13 5.82
CA VAL A 57 4.09 -0.08 6.54
C VAL A 57 4.04 -1.42 7.26
N PHE A 58 4.81 -2.38 6.78
CA PHE A 58 4.88 -3.73 7.33
C PHE A 58 6.03 -3.86 8.33
N ASN A 59 5.83 -4.65 9.38
CA ASN A 59 6.89 -5.00 10.33
C ASN A 59 7.83 -6.11 9.83
N SER A 60 7.47 -6.76 8.72
CA SER A 60 8.21 -7.87 8.12
C SER A 60 8.43 -7.62 6.63
N PRO A 61 9.68 -7.69 6.15
CA PRO A 61 9.99 -7.60 4.73
C PRO A 61 9.24 -8.64 3.89
N GLU A 62 9.08 -9.87 4.40
CA GLU A 62 8.37 -10.94 3.68
C GLU A 62 6.89 -10.58 3.44
N SER A 63 6.22 -10.02 4.45
CA SER A 63 4.83 -9.55 4.30
C SER A 63 4.73 -8.42 3.28
N ALA A 64 5.70 -7.52 3.29
CA ALA A 64 5.71 -6.36 2.42
C ALA A 64 5.90 -6.76 0.96
N VAL A 65 6.88 -7.61 0.66
CA VAL A 65 7.11 -8.18 -0.67
C VAL A 65 5.89 -8.97 -1.14
N TYR A 66 5.29 -9.77 -0.26
CA TYR A 66 4.11 -10.57 -0.60
C TYR A 66 2.89 -9.71 -0.98
N ASN A 67 2.78 -8.50 -0.42
CA ASN A 67 1.68 -7.58 -0.69
C ASN A 67 1.99 -6.52 -1.75
N GLN A 68 3.26 -6.32 -2.11
CA GLN A 68 3.72 -5.22 -2.96
C GLN A 68 2.92 -5.11 -4.26
N GLN A 69 2.80 -6.20 -5.02
CA GLN A 69 2.12 -6.16 -6.32
C GLN A 69 0.64 -5.75 -6.19
N ALA A 70 -0.06 -6.29 -5.18
CA ALA A 70 -1.46 -5.97 -4.95
C ALA A 70 -1.66 -4.50 -4.53
N LEU A 71 -0.72 -3.96 -3.74
CA LEU A 71 -0.72 -2.57 -3.29
C LEU A 71 -0.36 -1.61 -4.43
N SER A 72 0.68 -1.92 -5.20
CA SER A 72 1.11 -1.13 -6.37
C SER A 72 0.02 -1.04 -7.44
N PHE A 73 -0.73 -2.13 -7.67
CA PHE A 73 -1.89 -2.10 -8.57
C PHE A 73 -2.95 -1.06 -8.15
N MET A 74 -3.12 -0.87 -6.84
CA MET A 74 -4.02 0.12 -6.25
C MET A 74 -3.37 1.50 -6.07
N LYS A 75 -2.13 1.69 -6.54
CA LYS A 75 -1.29 2.89 -6.35
C LYS A 75 -0.99 3.21 -4.88
N PHE A 76 -0.95 2.19 -4.02
CA PHE A 76 -0.51 2.34 -2.64
C PHE A 76 1.00 2.12 -2.52
N GLU A 77 1.61 2.91 -1.65
CA GLU A 77 3.03 2.78 -1.32
C GLU A 77 3.25 1.58 -0.39
N THR A 78 4.31 0.81 -0.61
CA THR A 78 4.67 -0.36 0.21
C THR A 78 6.00 -0.12 0.91
N TYR A 79 6.01 -0.16 2.23
CA TYR A 79 7.15 0.14 3.07
C TYR A 79 7.35 -0.93 4.16
N VAL A 80 8.56 -1.00 4.68
CA VAL A 80 8.94 -1.85 5.82
C VAL A 80 9.52 -0.97 6.91
N ASP A 81 9.13 -1.23 8.15
CA ASP A 81 9.76 -0.65 9.34
C ASP A 81 10.10 -1.76 10.35
N GLN A 82 11.41 -1.97 10.57
CA GLN A 82 11.93 -2.94 11.53
C GLN A 82 12.46 -2.27 12.82
N GLY A 83 12.17 -0.99 13.03
CA GLY A 83 12.63 -0.19 14.17
C GLY A 83 13.78 0.77 13.87
N ASP A 84 14.38 0.67 12.69
CA ASP A 84 15.43 1.58 12.19
C ASP A 84 14.88 2.64 11.21
N GLY A 85 13.56 2.74 11.09
CA GLY A 85 12.85 3.69 10.23
C GLY A 85 12.23 3.06 8.98
N GLU A 86 11.20 3.73 8.45
CA GLU A 86 10.46 3.32 7.25
C GLU A 86 11.37 3.31 6.02
N ARG A 87 11.41 2.18 5.31
CA ARG A 87 12.11 2.02 4.04
C ARG A 87 11.14 1.52 2.98
N PRO A 88 11.17 2.05 1.75
CA PRO A 88 10.36 1.49 0.67
C PRO A 88 10.78 0.05 0.45
N VAL A 89 9.82 -0.79 0.09
CA VAL A 89 10.15 -2.12 -0.43
C VAL A 89 10.76 -1.91 -1.81
N ASP A 90 12.06 -2.18 -1.94
CA ASP A 90 12.70 -2.35 -3.24
C ASP A 90 12.13 -3.61 -3.90
N GLY A 91 11.01 -3.45 -4.58
CA GLY A 91 10.71 -4.29 -5.73
C GLY A 91 10.63 -3.35 -6.91
N GLU A 92 11.26 -3.77 -8.00
CA GLU A 92 11.14 -3.12 -9.30
C GLU A 92 9.71 -2.61 -9.45
N ASP A 93 9.56 -1.29 -9.66
CA ASP A 93 8.34 -0.77 -10.26
C ASP A 93 8.00 -1.73 -11.40
N PRO A 94 6.77 -2.26 -11.49
CA PRO A 94 6.45 -3.16 -12.58
C PRO A 94 6.88 -2.49 -13.89
N GLU A 95 7.90 -3.04 -14.56
CA GLU A 95 8.45 -2.54 -15.84
C GLU A 95 7.44 -2.66 -17.00
N PHE A 96 6.14 -2.79 -16.72
CA PHE A 96 5.09 -2.80 -17.72
C PHE A 96 4.80 -1.38 -18.18
N ALA A 97 5.77 -0.76 -18.85
CA ALA A 97 5.67 0.58 -19.41
C ALA A 97 5.01 0.60 -20.79
N ILE A 98 4.87 -0.55 -21.47
CA ILE A 98 4.45 -0.63 -22.87
C ILE A 98 3.36 -1.68 -23.09
N ARG A 99 2.42 -1.36 -24.00
CA ARG A 99 1.29 -2.24 -24.38
C ARG A 99 1.73 -3.59 -24.95
N GLU A 100 2.97 -3.65 -25.44
CA GLU A 100 3.61 -4.84 -26.02
C GLU A 100 3.83 -5.95 -24.98
N ASP A 101 3.97 -5.61 -23.69
CA ASP A 101 4.16 -6.61 -22.61
C ASP A 101 2.91 -7.45 -22.35
N PHE A 102 1.75 -7.04 -22.88
CA PHE A 102 0.50 -7.79 -22.79
C PHE A 102 0.22 -8.68 -24.02
N GLY A 103 1.17 -8.77 -24.96
CA GLY A 103 1.01 -9.59 -26.18
C GLY A 103 -0.11 -9.09 -27.10
N ILE A 104 -0.44 -7.79 -27.03
CA ILE A 104 -1.34 -7.14 -27.98
C ILE A 104 -0.47 -6.58 -29.10
N ASP A 105 -0.15 -7.44 -30.07
CA ASP A 105 0.23 -7.00 -31.41
C ASP A 105 -1.04 -6.46 -32.10
N ASP A 106 -0.91 -5.30 -32.75
CA ASP A 106 -1.96 -4.64 -33.54
C ASP A 106 -2.52 -5.55 -34.68
#